data_AF-A0A7C4FX64-F1
#
_entry.id   AF-A0A7C4FX64-F1
#
_cell.length_a   1.000
_cell.length_b   1.000
_cell.length_c   1.000
_cell.angle_alpha   90.00
_cell.angle_beta   90.00
_cell.angle_gamma   90.00
#
_symmetry.space_group_name_H-M   'P 1'
#
loop_
_entity.id
_entity.type
_entity.pdbx_description
1 polymer ?
#
loop_
_entity_poly.entity_id
_entity_poly.type
_entity_poly.pdbx_seq_one_letter_code
_entity_poly.pdbx_strand_id
1 'polypeptide(L)'
;MDGRLQIQHPQFAGIATMAIEPLDDVDTDRATAQTIRRMVEYSIADSEDDLVRRAASDVAARLNARDGRQLAAAVHNWIRQRVRFQPDEKTAAPIPGASPLAEVLIRPADLLRMKEPAGDCDDFSMLCAAMLRALGIRSSFKTIAAEPAMPDTFSHVYVIAHTNQGDIALDCSHGAYPGWEAPSSGKTRLWSVEMNSPQLGAIDWGSLLKIGADTGATIAKNRWGQPPEGTYVQNRDSVFYRQPAGQSALAFPGVGVNVGSSGSTGTLLLIAGVAVMVILLTRSK
;
A
#
# COMPACT_ATOMS: atom_id res chain seq x y z
N MET A 1 -1.44 22.90 20.38
CA MET A 1 -1.17 21.79 21.32
C MET A 1 -1.43 20.53 20.54
N ASP A 2 -0.43 19.68 20.34
CA ASP A 2 -0.63 18.40 19.64
C ASP A 2 -1.69 17.61 20.42
N GLY A 3 -2.85 17.36 19.82
CA GLY A 3 -4.02 16.71 20.42
C GLY A 3 -3.81 15.21 20.67
N ARG A 4 -2.61 14.82 21.10
CA ARG A 4 -2.22 13.45 21.39
C ARG A 4 -2.32 13.19 22.90
N LEU A 5 -3.02 12.12 23.24
CA LEU A 5 -3.19 11.63 24.60
C LEU A 5 -2.20 10.49 24.85
N GLN A 6 -1.54 10.49 26.00
CA GLN A 6 -0.73 9.36 26.46
C GLN A 6 -1.47 8.64 27.57
N ILE A 7 -1.80 7.37 27.37
CA ILE A 7 -2.54 6.57 28.35
C ILE A 7 -1.87 5.23 28.62
N GLN A 8 -2.00 4.75 29.85
CA GLN A 8 -1.72 3.35 30.17
C GLN A 8 -2.97 2.52 29.77
N HIS A 9 -2.94 1.92 28.59
CA HIS A 9 -4.05 1.13 28.09
C HIS A 9 -3.80 -0.37 28.36
N PRO A 10 -4.78 -1.11 28.93
CA PRO A 10 -4.55 -2.48 29.42
C PRO A 10 -4.15 -3.49 28.33
N GLN A 11 -4.45 -3.21 27.07
CA GLN A 11 -4.09 -4.09 25.96
C GLN A 11 -2.69 -3.85 25.39
N PHE A 12 -2.05 -2.73 25.71
CA PHE A 12 -0.71 -2.39 25.23
C PHE A 12 0.33 -2.57 26.34
N ALA A 13 1.52 -3.02 25.98
CA ALA A 13 2.64 -3.13 26.89
C ALA A 13 3.27 -1.75 27.14
N GLY A 14 2.61 -0.93 27.97
CA GLY A 14 3.10 0.40 28.35
C GLY A 14 2.16 1.53 27.97
N ILE A 15 2.74 2.71 27.75
CA ILE A 15 2.00 3.92 27.40
C ILE A 15 1.67 3.89 25.91
N ALA A 16 0.38 3.92 25.59
CA ALA A 16 -0.13 4.12 24.24
C ALA A 16 -0.26 5.62 23.95
N THR A 17 0.15 6.03 22.74
CA THR A 17 -0.10 7.38 22.23
C THR A 17 -1.30 7.34 21.30
N MET A 18 -2.33 8.10 21.64
CA MET A 18 -3.59 8.16 20.93
C MET A 18 -3.82 9.55 20.36
N ALA A 19 -4.50 9.65 19.23
CA ALA A 19 -5.00 10.91 18.69
C ALA A 19 -6.51 10.79 18.53
N ILE A 20 -7.24 11.82 18.96
CA ILE A 20 -8.70 11.88 18.79
C ILE A 20 -8.97 12.86 17.67
N GLU A 21 -9.65 12.39 16.64
CA GLU A 21 -10.04 13.20 15.48
C GLU A 21 -11.57 13.26 15.43
N PRO A 22 -12.16 14.47 15.33
CA PRO A 22 -13.58 14.58 15.07
C PRO A 22 -13.88 14.00 13.69
N LEU A 23 -14.90 13.14 13.63
CA LEU A 23 -15.49 12.70 12.38
C LEU A 23 -16.49 13.75 11.90
N ASP A 24 -16.68 13.79 10.58
CA ASP A 24 -17.76 14.57 9.99
C ASP A 24 -19.11 13.92 10.31
N ASP A 25 -19.88 14.53 11.21
CA ASP A 25 -21.15 14.00 11.72
C ASP A 25 -22.35 14.32 10.82
N VAL A 26 -22.15 15.06 9.73
CA VAL A 26 -23.20 15.46 8.80
C VAL A 26 -23.36 14.45 7.66
N ASP A 27 -22.26 13.81 7.23
CA ASP A 27 -22.25 12.90 6.08
C ASP A 27 -21.48 11.62 6.42
N THR A 28 -22.22 10.53 6.62
CA THR A 28 -21.69 9.21 6.98
C THR A 28 -20.75 8.62 5.91
N ASP A 29 -20.98 8.93 4.63
CA ASP A 29 -20.10 8.47 3.55
C ASP A 29 -18.77 9.24 3.58
N ARG A 30 -18.79 10.52 3.97
CA ARG A 30 -17.56 11.31 4.20
C ARG A 30 -16.81 10.89 5.45
N ALA A 31 -17.51 10.59 6.55
CA ALA A 31 -16.90 10.01 7.75
C ALA A 31 -16.20 8.68 7.41
N THR A 32 -16.89 7.79 6.68
CA THR A 32 -16.30 6.53 6.19
C THR A 32 -15.06 6.78 5.35
N ALA A 33 -15.11 7.74 4.41
CA ALA A 33 -13.96 8.09 3.57
C ALA A 33 -12.78 8.64 4.38
N GLN A 34 -13.03 9.38 5.46
CA GLN A 34 -12.01 9.88 6.38
C GLN A 34 -11.33 8.73 7.13
N THR A 35 -12.12 7.80 7.69
CA THR A 35 -11.60 6.58 8.35
C THR A 35 -10.77 5.75 7.38
N ILE A 36 -11.31 5.46 6.19
CA ILE A 36 -10.59 4.69 5.16
C ILE A 36 -9.27 5.37 4.75
N ARG A 37 -9.24 6.70 4.63
CA ARG A 37 -7.99 7.42 4.35
C ARG A 37 -6.95 7.14 5.43
N ARG A 38 -7.34 7.17 6.71
CA ARG A 38 -6.43 6.89 7.81
C ARG A 38 -5.99 5.42 7.81
N MET A 39 -6.89 4.49 7.51
CA MET A 39 -6.55 3.08 7.35
C MET A 39 -5.50 2.86 6.25
N VAL A 40 -5.62 3.57 5.11
CA VAL A 40 -4.64 3.53 4.02
C VAL A 40 -3.29 4.07 4.49
N GLU A 41 -3.28 5.24 5.14
CA GLU A 41 -2.05 5.86 5.67
C GLU A 41 -1.31 4.91 6.62
N TYR A 42 -2.02 4.30 7.58
CA TYR A 42 -1.44 3.35 8.52
C TYR A 42 -0.96 2.05 7.85
N SER A 43 -1.75 1.50 6.92
CA SER A 43 -1.37 0.27 6.22
C SER A 43 -0.12 0.45 5.35
N ILE A 44 0.02 1.61 4.72
CA ILE A 44 1.23 1.94 3.94
C ILE A 44 2.41 2.12 4.88
N ALA A 45 2.28 2.99 5.90
CA ALA A 45 3.38 3.30 6.81
C ALA A 45 3.89 2.05 7.53
N ASP A 46 2.98 1.20 8.01
CA ASP A 46 3.35 0.04 8.82
C ASP A 46 3.73 -1.17 7.99
N SER A 47 3.53 -1.16 6.67
CA SER A 47 4.07 -2.21 5.79
C SER A 47 5.61 -2.26 5.80
N GLU A 48 6.26 -1.20 6.27
CA GLU A 48 7.71 -1.10 6.43
C GLU A 48 8.19 -1.47 7.85
N ASP A 49 7.28 -1.64 8.81
CA ASP A 49 7.62 -1.99 10.21
C ASP A 49 8.19 -3.41 10.32
N ASP A 50 9.21 -3.58 11.17
CA ASP A 50 9.92 -4.85 11.32
C ASP A 50 9.03 -6.00 11.82
N LEU A 51 8.03 -5.75 12.67
CA LEU A 51 7.12 -6.82 13.12
C LEU A 51 6.16 -7.23 11.99
N VAL A 52 5.63 -6.26 11.24
CA VAL A 52 4.76 -6.53 10.09
C VAL A 52 5.52 -7.28 9.00
N ARG A 53 6.75 -6.87 8.68
CA ARG A 53 7.59 -7.56 7.68
C ARG A 53 8.00 -8.95 8.13
N ARG A 54 8.27 -9.16 9.42
CA ARG A 54 8.54 -10.50 9.97
C ARG A 54 7.31 -11.39 9.88
N ALA A 55 6.14 -10.91 10.28
CA ALA A 55 4.88 -11.65 10.15
C ALA A 55 4.60 -12.05 8.70
N ALA A 56 4.78 -11.12 7.75
CA ALA A 56 4.64 -11.38 6.33
C ALA A 56 5.67 -12.43 5.84
N SER A 57 6.92 -12.32 6.26
CA SER A 57 7.99 -13.25 5.88
C SER A 57 7.74 -14.66 6.43
N ASP A 58 7.24 -14.78 7.66
CA ASP A 58 6.85 -16.05 8.27
C ASP A 58 5.76 -16.77 7.47
N VAL A 59 4.81 -16.02 6.91
CA VAL A 59 3.79 -16.56 6.00
C VAL A 59 4.44 -17.09 4.72
N ALA A 60 5.30 -16.29 4.08
CA ALA A 60 5.94 -16.66 2.82
C ALA A 60 6.86 -17.89 2.97
N ALA A 61 7.65 -17.95 4.06
CA ALA A 61 8.60 -19.02 4.32
C ALA A 61 7.94 -20.40 4.43
N ARG A 62 6.70 -20.47 4.94
CA ARG A 62 5.98 -21.74 5.15
C ARG A 62 5.45 -22.36 3.87
N LEU A 63 5.30 -21.59 2.80
CA LEU A 63 4.60 -22.05 1.61
C LEU A 63 5.53 -22.39 0.44
N ASN A 64 6.82 -22.01 0.52
CA ASN A 64 7.72 -22.02 -0.64
C ASN A 64 7.05 -21.48 -1.93
N ALA A 65 6.08 -20.56 -1.77
CA ALA A 65 5.15 -20.18 -2.80
C ALA A 65 5.58 -18.86 -3.45
N ARG A 66 5.63 -18.85 -4.77
CA ARG A 66 5.73 -17.63 -5.60
C ARG A 66 4.35 -17.14 -6.07
N ASP A 67 3.29 -17.80 -5.62
CA ASP A 67 1.91 -17.53 -6.03
C ASP A 67 1.27 -16.50 -5.09
N GLY A 68 0.96 -15.32 -5.64
CA GLY A 68 0.32 -14.23 -4.91
C GLY A 68 -1.00 -14.63 -4.25
N ARG A 69 -1.80 -15.50 -4.88
CA ARG A 69 -3.07 -15.97 -4.31
C ARG A 69 -2.87 -16.88 -3.10
N GLN A 70 -1.87 -17.74 -3.14
CA GLN A 70 -1.51 -18.60 -2.00
C GLN A 70 -0.96 -17.78 -0.83
N LEU A 71 -0.09 -16.81 -1.13
CA LEU A 71 0.43 -15.87 -0.13
C LEU A 71 -0.71 -15.07 0.52
N ALA A 72 -1.61 -14.51 -0.27
CA ALA A 72 -2.77 -13.78 0.21
C ALA A 72 -3.67 -14.63 1.13
N ALA A 73 -3.97 -15.86 0.71
CA ALA A 73 -4.75 -16.80 1.49
C ALA A 73 -4.09 -17.14 2.84
N ALA A 74 -2.76 -17.21 2.87
CA ALA A 74 -2.04 -17.52 4.07
C ALA A 74 -1.85 -16.33 5.02
N VAL A 75 -1.80 -15.10 4.50
CA VAL A 75 -1.92 -13.88 5.33
C VAL A 75 -3.24 -13.91 6.10
N HIS A 76 -4.35 -14.16 5.42
CA HIS A 76 -5.67 -14.28 6.06
C HIS A 76 -5.66 -15.33 7.18
N ASN A 77 -5.17 -16.54 6.90
CA ASN A 77 -5.13 -17.61 7.89
C ASN A 77 -4.19 -17.28 9.07
N TRP A 78 -3.06 -16.62 8.80
CA TRP A 78 -2.12 -16.23 9.84
C TRP A 78 -2.75 -15.23 10.81
N ILE A 79 -3.48 -14.23 10.28
CA ILE A 79 -4.16 -13.18 11.07
C ILE A 79 -5.28 -13.80 11.91
N ARG A 80 -6.17 -14.61 11.29
CA ARG A 80 -7.29 -15.27 12.01
C ARG A 80 -6.84 -16.15 13.18
N GLN A 81 -5.63 -16.69 13.11
CA GLN A 81 -5.07 -17.52 14.18
C GLN A 81 -4.42 -16.72 15.32
N ARG A 82 -4.21 -15.41 15.15
CA ARG A 82 -3.36 -14.59 16.04
C ARG A 82 -4.03 -13.34 16.58
N VAL A 83 -5.02 -12.82 15.86
CA VAL A 83 -5.77 -11.64 16.29
C VAL A 83 -7.17 -12.09 16.71
N ARG A 84 -7.60 -11.64 17.89
CA ARG A 84 -8.93 -11.91 18.43
C ARG A 84 -9.88 -10.78 18.06
N PHE A 85 -11.07 -11.10 17.58
CA PHE A 85 -12.09 -10.07 17.36
C PHE A 85 -12.49 -9.43 18.70
N GLN A 86 -12.53 -8.10 18.72
CA GLN A 86 -12.99 -7.28 19.82
C GLN A 86 -13.63 -6.02 19.27
N PRO A 87 -14.87 -5.69 19.67
CA PRO A 87 -15.53 -4.51 19.16
C PRO A 87 -14.98 -3.24 19.81
N ASP A 88 -15.09 -2.12 19.10
CA ASP A 88 -14.49 -0.84 19.45
C ASP A 88 -14.97 -0.28 20.79
N GLU A 89 -16.22 -0.52 21.20
CA GLU A 89 -16.73 -0.09 22.49
C GLU A 89 -15.83 -0.60 23.64
N LYS A 90 -15.31 -1.83 23.49
CA LYS A 90 -14.44 -2.45 24.49
C LYS A 90 -13.01 -1.91 24.43
N THR A 91 -12.52 -1.60 23.23
CA THR A 91 -11.20 -1.00 23.02
C THR A 91 -11.17 0.46 23.48
N ALA A 92 -12.25 1.21 23.26
CA ALA A 92 -12.40 2.61 23.65
C ALA A 92 -12.61 2.82 25.15
N ALA A 93 -13.22 1.85 25.85
CA ALA A 93 -13.63 2.00 27.26
C ALA A 93 -12.54 2.53 28.21
N PRO A 94 -11.24 2.17 28.09
CA PRO A 94 -10.19 2.70 28.96
C PRO A 94 -9.70 4.10 28.56
N ILE A 95 -10.16 4.67 27.45
CA ILE A 95 -9.73 5.98 26.92
C ILE A 95 -10.61 7.08 27.55
N PRO A 96 -10.04 7.98 28.38
CA PRO A 96 -10.81 9.06 29.00
C PRO A 96 -11.46 9.97 27.95
N GLY A 97 -12.79 10.12 28.03
CA GLY A 97 -13.56 11.00 27.16
C GLY A 97 -13.88 10.40 25.78
N ALA A 98 -13.52 9.15 25.50
CA ALA A 98 -13.94 8.48 24.28
C ALA A 98 -15.45 8.19 24.32
N SER A 99 -16.12 8.44 23.19
CA SER A 99 -17.50 7.99 22.99
C SER A 99 -17.52 6.46 22.92
N PRO A 100 -18.55 5.79 23.46
CA PRO A 100 -18.78 4.37 23.18
C PRO A 100 -18.95 4.09 21.69
N LEU A 101 -19.41 5.08 20.91
CA LEU A 101 -19.60 4.98 19.46
C LEU A 101 -18.37 5.44 18.66
N ALA A 102 -17.21 5.57 19.31
CA ALA A 102 -15.99 5.98 18.62
C ALA A 102 -15.41 4.82 17.83
N GLU A 103 -15.10 5.06 16.55
CA GLU A 103 -14.24 4.19 15.75
C GLU A 103 -12.81 4.22 16.33
N VAL A 104 -12.20 3.05 16.57
CA VAL A 104 -10.87 2.93 17.16
C VAL A 104 -9.92 2.19 16.24
N LEU A 105 -9.19 2.96 15.43
CA LEU A 105 -8.12 2.40 14.60
C LEU A 105 -6.86 2.07 15.42
N ILE A 106 -6.55 0.78 15.57
CA ILE A 106 -5.25 0.28 16.04
C ILE A 106 -4.35 0.02 14.82
N ARG A 107 -3.29 0.82 14.72
CA ARG A 107 -2.28 0.67 13.68
C ARG A 107 -1.71 -0.77 13.62
N PRO A 108 -1.45 -1.33 12.42
CA PRO A 108 -0.88 -2.68 12.28
C PRO A 108 0.35 -2.95 13.14
N ALA A 109 1.25 -1.96 13.22
CA ALA A 109 2.46 -2.05 14.03
C ALA A 109 2.14 -2.17 15.53
N ASP A 110 1.17 -1.40 16.02
CA ASP A 110 0.76 -1.40 17.43
C ASP A 110 -0.04 -2.66 17.77
N LEU A 111 -0.92 -3.11 16.86
CA LEU A 111 -1.69 -4.35 16.99
C LEU A 111 -0.77 -5.56 17.21
N LEU A 112 0.33 -5.66 16.46
CA LEU A 112 1.31 -6.74 16.62
C LEU A 112 2.18 -6.61 17.88
N ARG A 113 2.22 -5.44 18.53
CA ARG A 113 2.93 -5.21 19.80
C ARG A 113 2.05 -5.46 21.02
N MET A 114 0.74 -5.60 20.84
CA MET A 114 -0.17 -5.95 21.93
C MET A 114 0.21 -7.31 22.52
N LYS A 115 0.07 -7.43 23.84
CA LYS A 115 0.31 -8.70 24.53
C LYS A 115 -0.65 -9.78 24.04
N GLU A 116 -1.89 -9.39 23.79
CA GLU A 116 -2.96 -10.21 23.22
C GLU A 116 -3.58 -9.40 22.07
N PRO A 117 -3.09 -9.57 20.83
CA PRO A 117 -3.59 -8.83 19.67
C PRO A 117 -5.10 -9.01 19.53
N ALA A 118 -5.82 -7.90 19.58
CA ALA A 118 -7.26 -7.88 19.46
C ALA A 118 -7.73 -6.55 18.90
N GLY A 119 -8.74 -6.61 18.06
CA GLY A 119 -9.25 -5.47 17.31
C GLY A 119 -10.52 -5.83 16.56
N ASP A 120 -11.07 -4.90 15.81
CA ASP A 120 -12.33 -5.05 15.11
C ASP A 120 -12.12 -5.32 13.58
N CYS A 121 -13.12 -5.08 12.73
CA CYS A 121 -12.98 -5.30 11.30
C CYS A 121 -11.91 -4.44 10.62
N ASP A 122 -11.74 -3.19 11.07
CA ASP A 122 -10.80 -2.26 10.47
C ASP A 122 -9.34 -2.61 10.82
N ASP A 123 -9.10 -3.04 12.06
CA ASP A 123 -7.79 -3.43 12.57
C ASP A 123 -7.23 -4.63 11.82
N PHE A 124 -8.10 -5.65 11.66
CA PHE A 124 -7.80 -6.83 10.88
C PHE A 124 -7.52 -6.48 9.41
N SER A 125 -8.31 -5.56 8.86
CA SER A 125 -8.16 -5.12 7.47
C SER A 125 -6.86 -4.38 7.25
N MET A 126 -6.50 -3.44 8.14
CA MET A 126 -5.25 -2.70 8.06
C MET A 126 -4.04 -3.62 8.17
N LEU A 127 -4.05 -4.56 9.12
CA LEU A 127 -2.96 -5.53 9.26
C LEU A 127 -2.83 -6.42 8.01
N CYS A 128 -3.95 -6.89 7.46
CA CYS A 128 -3.98 -7.66 6.23
C CYS A 128 -3.37 -6.88 5.07
N ALA A 129 -3.83 -5.64 4.84
CA ALA A 129 -3.31 -4.76 3.80
C ALA A 129 -1.81 -4.46 3.96
N ALA A 130 -1.35 -4.19 5.19
CA ALA A 130 0.06 -3.94 5.48
C ALA A 130 0.95 -5.17 5.21
N MET A 131 0.51 -6.37 5.61
CA MET A 131 1.22 -7.63 5.34
C MET A 131 1.25 -7.97 3.85
N LEU A 132 0.13 -7.82 3.13
CA LEU A 132 0.08 -8.02 1.67
C LEU A 132 1.03 -7.06 0.96
N ARG A 133 1.02 -5.78 1.37
CA ARG A 133 1.92 -4.77 0.83
C ARG A 133 3.38 -5.11 1.09
N ALA A 134 3.73 -5.62 2.28
CA ALA A 134 5.08 -6.09 2.60
C ALA A 134 5.52 -7.27 1.70
N LEU A 135 4.57 -8.09 1.25
CA LEU A 135 4.78 -9.18 0.27
C LEU A 135 4.77 -8.70 -1.19
N GLY A 136 4.54 -7.41 -1.44
CA GLY A 136 4.43 -6.87 -2.80
C GLY A 136 3.09 -7.16 -3.49
N ILE A 137 2.06 -7.54 -2.74
CA ILE A 137 0.71 -7.78 -3.24
C ILE A 137 -0.11 -6.50 -3.04
N ARG A 138 -0.69 -5.98 -4.13
CA ARG A 138 -1.57 -4.80 -4.07
C ARG A 138 -2.92 -5.20 -3.48
N SER A 139 -3.58 -4.26 -2.82
CA SER A 139 -4.89 -4.51 -2.23
C SER A 139 -5.79 -3.28 -2.22
N SER A 140 -7.08 -3.52 -2.01
CA SER A 140 -8.10 -2.50 -1.76
C SER A 140 -8.88 -2.83 -0.48
N PHE A 141 -9.33 -1.83 0.26
CA PHE A 141 -10.40 -2.02 1.24
C PHE A 141 -11.75 -2.09 0.53
N LYS A 142 -12.62 -2.98 0.97
CA LYS A 142 -14.01 -3.07 0.53
C LYS A 142 -14.92 -2.81 1.72
N THR A 143 -15.67 -1.72 1.67
CA THR A 143 -16.70 -1.41 2.66
C THR A 143 -18.06 -1.89 2.14
N ILE A 144 -18.88 -2.46 3.02
CA ILE A 144 -20.23 -2.91 2.69
C ILE A 144 -21.23 -2.50 3.77
N ALA A 145 -22.49 -2.33 3.38
CA ALA A 145 -23.61 -2.31 4.29
C ALA A 145 -24.02 -3.75 4.60
N ALA A 146 -23.50 -4.33 5.68
CA ALA A 146 -23.77 -5.71 6.05
C ALA A 146 -25.13 -5.86 6.75
N GLU A 147 -25.57 -4.85 7.50
CA GLU A 147 -26.82 -4.84 8.26
C GLU A 147 -28.05 -4.57 7.35
N PRO A 148 -28.98 -5.53 7.18
CA PRO A 148 -30.20 -5.32 6.38
C PRO A 148 -31.07 -4.15 6.84
N ALA A 149 -31.06 -3.83 8.13
CA ALA A 149 -31.83 -2.70 8.65
C ALA A 149 -31.25 -1.32 8.25
N MET A 150 -29.99 -1.27 7.81
CA MET A 150 -29.28 -0.04 7.46
C MET A 150 -28.53 -0.17 6.12
N PRO A 151 -29.23 -0.44 5.00
CA PRO A 151 -28.60 -0.74 3.70
C PRO A 151 -27.81 0.43 3.10
N ASP A 152 -28.06 1.65 3.58
CA ASP A 152 -27.39 2.87 3.13
C ASP A 152 -26.19 3.28 4.00
N THR A 153 -25.85 2.48 5.02
CA THR A 153 -24.75 2.75 5.96
C THR A 153 -23.71 1.65 5.88
N PHE A 154 -22.44 2.00 5.67
CA PHE A 154 -21.36 1.02 5.78
C PHE A 154 -21.24 0.53 7.22
N SER A 155 -21.13 -0.79 7.39
CA SER A 155 -21.09 -1.42 8.71
C SER A 155 -20.01 -2.51 8.80
N HIS A 156 -19.25 -2.70 7.73
CA HIS A 156 -18.20 -3.71 7.66
C HIS A 156 -17.14 -3.35 6.62
N VAL A 157 -15.91 -3.74 6.87
CA VAL A 157 -14.77 -3.56 5.98
C VAL A 157 -13.91 -4.82 5.93
N TYR A 158 -13.40 -5.14 4.75
CA TYR A 158 -12.44 -6.22 4.54
C TYR A 158 -11.49 -5.89 3.37
N VAL A 159 -10.54 -6.77 3.08
CA VAL A 159 -9.52 -6.55 2.05
C VAL A 159 -9.81 -7.35 0.79
N ILE A 160 -9.61 -6.75 -0.39
CA ILE A 160 -9.45 -7.46 -1.66
C ILE A 160 -7.97 -7.44 -2.03
N ALA A 161 -7.34 -8.60 -2.15
CA ALA A 161 -5.98 -8.72 -2.67
C ALA A 161 -5.99 -8.91 -4.19
N HIS A 162 -5.20 -8.10 -4.89
CA HIS A 162 -5.09 -8.11 -6.34
C HIS A 162 -3.87 -8.93 -6.76
N THR A 163 -4.12 -10.14 -7.27
CA THR A 163 -3.06 -11.08 -7.68
C THR A 163 -3.08 -11.29 -9.20
N ASN A 164 -2.02 -11.85 -9.77
CA ASN A 164 -2.00 -12.20 -11.18
C ASN A 164 -2.96 -13.35 -11.54
N GLN A 165 -3.43 -14.10 -10.55
CA GLN A 165 -4.47 -15.13 -10.70
C GLN A 165 -5.89 -14.59 -10.49
N GLY A 166 -6.03 -13.27 -10.30
CA GLY A 166 -7.29 -12.60 -10.03
C GLY A 166 -7.41 -12.09 -8.60
N ASP A 167 -8.54 -11.43 -8.33
CA ASP A 167 -8.83 -10.85 -7.04
C ASP A 167 -9.28 -11.93 -6.05
N ILE A 168 -8.89 -11.78 -4.79
CA ILE A 168 -9.34 -12.63 -3.68
C ILE A 168 -9.74 -11.79 -2.49
N ALA A 169 -10.96 -12.01 -2.00
CA ALA A 169 -11.45 -11.40 -0.77
C ALA A 169 -10.80 -12.02 0.46
N LEU A 170 -10.44 -11.19 1.43
CA LEU A 170 -9.75 -11.56 2.65
C LEU A 170 -10.42 -10.83 3.83
N ASP A 171 -11.60 -11.31 4.21
CA ASP A 171 -12.22 -10.92 5.47
C ASP A 171 -11.57 -11.67 6.63
N CYS A 172 -10.52 -11.05 7.18
CA CYS A 172 -9.75 -11.65 8.25
C CYS A 172 -10.50 -11.62 9.60
N SER A 173 -11.55 -10.82 9.74
CA SER A 173 -12.33 -10.70 10.98
C SER A 173 -13.43 -11.78 11.05
N HIS A 174 -14.28 -11.86 10.03
CA HIS A 174 -15.48 -12.71 10.02
C HIS A 174 -15.42 -13.84 8.98
N GLY A 175 -14.55 -13.74 7.97
CA GLY A 175 -14.49 -14.69 6.87
C GLY A 175 -13.99 -16.08 7.23
N ALA A 176 -14.79 -17.09 6.93
CA ALA A 176 -14.47 -18.48 7.26
C ALA A 176 -13.23 -19.01 6.53
N TYR A 177 -12.96 -18.51 5.32
CA TYR A 177 -11.82 -18.92 4.48
C TYR A 177 -11.45 -17.82 3.47
N PRO A 178 -10.20 -17.81 2.96
CA PRO A 178 -9.81 -16.90 1.89
C PRO A 178 -10.69 -17.03 0.65
N GLY A 179 -11.17 -15.89 0.13
CA GLY A 179 -12.13 -15.81 -0.96
C GLY A 179 -13.59 -15.81 -0.53
N TRP A 180 -13.87 -15.98 0.77
CA TRP A 180 -15.20 -15.70 1.31
C TRP A 180 -15.44 -14.19 1.36
N GLU A 181 -16.65 -13.77 0.99
CA GLU A 181 -17.11 -12.38 1.11
C GLU A 181 -18.29 -12.31 2.07
N ALA A 182 -18.29 -11.30 2.92
CA ALA A 182 -19.44 -10.97 3.75
C ALA A 182 -20.63 -10.58 2.86
N PRO A 183 -21.84 -11.09 3.14
CA PRO A 183 -23.05 -10.66 2.43
C PRO A 183 -23.25 -9.15 2.58
N SER A 184 -23.52 -8.48 1.47
CA SER A 184 -23.94 -7.08 1.46
C SER A 184 -25.46 -7.01 1.34
N SER A 185 -26.08 -6.19 2.18
CA SER A 185 -27.51 -5.89 2.14
C SER A 185 -27.81 -4.57 1.42
N GLY A 186 -26.78 -3.86 0.95
CA GLY A 186 -26.94 -2.56 0.31
C GLY A 186 -25.67 -2.03 -0.31
N LYS A 187 -25.28 -0.79 0.06
CA LYS A 187 -24.12 -0.08 -0.51
C LYS A 187 -22.84 -0.90 -0.38
N THR A 188 -22.00 -0.83 -1.41
CA THR A 188 -20.64 -1.38 -1.40
C THR A 188 -19.68 -0.39 -2.05
N ARG A 189 -18.43 -0.38 -1.59
CA ARG A 189 -17.41 0.48 -2.20
C ARG A 189 -16.01 -0.13 -2.04
N LEU A 190 -15.21 0.01 -3.09
CA LEU A 190 -13.79 -0.35 -3.11
C LEU A 190 -12.91 0.90 -2.99
N TRP A 191 -11.86 0.79 -2.20
CA TRP A 191 -10.91 1.86 -1.88
C TRP A 191 -9.50 1.33 -2.05
N SER A 192 -8.75 1.87 -3.02
CA SER A 192 -7.37 1.44 -3.26
C SER A 192 -6.48 1.74 -2.05
N VAL A 193 -5.71 0.74 -1.59
CA VAL A 193 -4.65 0.95 -0.59
C VAL A 193 -3.41 1.57 -1.23
N GLU A 194 -3.25 1.45 -2.54
CA GLU A 194 -2.20 2.18 -3.23
C GLU A 194 -2.53 3.68 -3.25
N MET A 195 -1.57 4.52 -2.84
CA MET A 195 -1.68 5.99 -2.83
C MET A 195 -1.94 6.61 -4.22
N ASN A 196 -1.98 5.81 -5.28
CA ASN A 196 -2.36 6.23 -6.62
C ASN A 196 -3.84 5.92 -6.88
N SER A 197 -4.74 6.52 -6.09
CA SER A 197 -6.12 6.68 -6.56
C SER A 197 -6.12 7.67 -7.74
N PRO A 198 -6.93 7.47 -8.80
CA PRO A 198 -6.92 8.28 -10.03
C PRO A 198 -7.28 9.77 -9.86
N GLN A 199 -7.35 10.28 -8.64
CA GLN A 199 -7.57 11.70 -8.32
C GLN A 199 -6.30 12.43 -7.85
N LEU A 200 -5.15 11.76 -7.73
CA LEU A 200 -3.87 12.41 -7.44
C LEU A 200 -2.79 11.84 -8.35
N GLY A 201 -2.49 12.62 -9.39
CA GLY A 201 -1.59 12.24 -10.47
C GLY A 201 -0.11 12.18 -10.08
N ALA A 202 0.63 11.52 -10.96
CA ALA A 202 2.08 11.39 -11.01
C ALA A 202 2.70 10.44 -9.97
N ILE A 203 2.93 9.20 -10.42
CA ILE A 203 3.99 8.35 -9.87
C ILE A 203 5.32 9.08 -10.06
N ASP A 204 5.97 9.48 -8.97
CA ASP A 204 7.33 10.03 -9.00
C ASP A 204 8.35 8.90 -9.12
N TRP A 205 8.63 8.51 -10.36
CA TRP A 205 9.66 7.53 -10.70
C TRP A 205 11.07 7.96 -10.26
N GLY A 206 11.30 9.26 -10.06
CA GLY A 206 12.60 9.81 -9.68
C GLY A 206 13.01 9.48 -8.24
N SER A 207 12.06 9.39 -7.32
CA SER A 207 12.33 9.03 -5.91
C SER A 207 12.49 7.52 -5.71
N LEU A 208 11.67 6.70 -6.38
CA LEU A 208 11.74 5.22 -6.32
C LEU A 208 13.09 4.66 -6.78
N LEU A 209 13.75 5.30 -7.75
CA LEU A 209 15.01 4.82 -8.33
C LEU A 209 16.25 5.38 -7.61
N LYS A 210 16.12 6.47 -6.85
CA LYS A 210 17.18 6.96 -5.95
C LYS A 210 17.45 6.03 -4.76
N ILE A 211 16.49 5.19 -4.39
CA ILE A 211 16.56 4.30 -3.22
C ILE A 211 17.43 3.04 -3.47
N GLY A 212 17.84 2.76 -4.71
CA GLY A 212 18.79 1.68 -4.94
C GLY A 212 19.28 1.57 -6.37
N ALA A 213 20.46 2.15 -6.63
CA ALA A 213 21.28 1.69 -7.73
C ALA A 213 21.59 0.21 -7.48
N ASP A 214 21.27 -0.62 -8.48
CA ASP A 214 21.47 -2.07 -8.59
C ASP A 214 20.40 -2.99 -7.96
N THR A 215 19.92 -2.75 -6.73
CA THR A 215 18.88 -3.62 -6.12
C THR A 215 17.45 -3.06 -6.28
N GLY A 216 17.30 -1.73 -6.36
CA GLY A 216 16.00 -1.05 -6.41
C GLY A 216 15.26 -1.25 -7.73
N ALA A 217 15.98 -1.30 -8.85
CA ALA A 217 15.39 -1.44 -10.18
C ALA A 217 14.69 -2.79 -10.39
N THR A 218 15.23 -3.89 -9.85
CA THR A 218 14.63 -5.23 -9.98
C THR A 218 13.40 -5.38 -9.08
N ILE A 219 13.44 -4.84 -7.87
CA ILE A 219 12.30 -4.83 -6.94
C ILE A 219 11.20 -3.91 -7.47
N ALA A 220 11.53 -2.71 -7.97
CA ALA A 220 10.56 -1.80 -8.57
C ALA A 220 9.94 -2.37 -9.85
N LYS A 221 10.73 -3.03 -10.71
CA LYS A 221 10.23 -3.73 -11.90
C LYS A 221 9.29 -4.88 -11.54
N ASN A 222 9.60 -5.63 -10.49
CA ASN A 222 8.75 -6.73 -10.02
C ASN A 222 7.50 -6.24 -9.26
N ARG A 223 7.53 -5.06 -8.64
CA ARG A 223 6.46 -4.50 -7.79
C ARG A 223 5.51 -3.54 -8.51
N TRP A 224 5.99 -2.81 -9.52
CA TRP A 224 5.25 -1.70 -10.16
C TRP A 224 5.16 -1.78 -11.70
N GLY A 225 5.73 -2.82 -12.32
CA GLY A 225 5.75 -2.99 -13.78
C GLY A 225 6.83 -2.16 -14.48
N GLN A 226 6.86 -2.20 -15.82
CA GLN A 226 7.76 -1.34 -16.59
C GLN A 226 7.24 0.10 -16.60
N PRO A 227 8.12 1.12 -16.48
CA PRO A 227 7.69 2.51 -16.59
C PRO A 227 7.00 2.75 -17.95
N PRO A 228 6.00 3.65 -18.03
CA PRO A 228 5.34 3.99 -19.29
C PRO A 228 6.32 4.44 -20.39
N GLU A 229 5.93 4.30 -21.65
CA GLU A 229 6.72 4.82 -22.78
C GLU A 229 6.90 6.34 -22.63
N GLY A 230 8.08 6.85 -22.96
CA GLY A 230 8.42 8.27 -22.79
C GLY A 230 8.98 8.65 -21.42
N THR A 231 9.20 7.69 -20.51
CA THR A 231 9.74 7.98 -19.17
C THR A 231 11.26 8.14 -19.18
N TYR A 232 11.74 9.17 -18.47
CA TYR A 232 13.16 9.42 -18.19
C TYR A 232 13.55 8.94 -16.80
N VAL A 233 14.67 8.27 -16.71
CA VAL A 233 15.31 7.88 -15.45
C VAL A 233 16.74 8.38 -15.48
N GLN A 234 17.08 9.31 -14.59
CA GLN A 234 18.41 9.87 -14.48
C GLN A 234 19.09 9.38 -13.20
N ASN A 235 20.29 8.78 -13.34
CA ASN A 235 21.23 8.53 -12.25
C ASN A 235 22.41 9.54 -12.35
N ARG A 236 23.32 9.54 -11.36
CA ARG A 236 24.52 10.38 -11.32
C ARG A 236 25.34 10.31 -12.62
N ASP A 237 25.42 9.14 -13.25
CA ASP A 237 26.31 8.91 -14.40
C ASP A 237 25.59 8.53 -15.70
N SER A 238 24.26 8.40 -15.71
CA SER A 238 23.51 7.96 -16.89
C SER A 238 22.05 8.42 -16.92
N VAL A 239 21.49 8.53 -18.14
CA VAL A 239 20.06 8.76 -18.38
C VAL A 239 19.51 7.59 -19.18
N PHE A 240 18.51 6.91 -18.65
CA PHE A 240 17.74 5.89 -19.35
C PHE A 240 16.44 6.51 -19.84
N TYR A 241 16.18 6.41 -21.14
CA TYR A 241 14.93 6.83 -21.75
C TYR A 241 14.22 5.62 -22.34
N ARG A 242 12.97 5.38 -21.92
CA ARG A 242 12.15 4.33 -22.55
C ARG A 242 11.51 4.90 -23.80
N GLN A 243 12.11 4.65 -24.95
CA GLN A 243 11.55 5.09 -26.23
C GLN A 243 10.16 4.48 -26.49
N PRO A 244 9.20 5.28 -27.01
CA PRO A 244 7.95 4.74 -27.51
C PRO A 244 8.14 3.78 -28.68
N ALA A 245 7.26 2.79 -28.79
CA ALA A 245 7.34 1.82 -29.87
C ALA A 245 7.25 2.51 -31.25
N GLY A 246 8.21 2.21 -32.14
CA GLY A 246 8.26 2.77 -33.51
C GLY A 246 9.05 4.08 -33.66
N GLN A 247 9.65 4.62 -32.60
CA GLN A 247 10.55 5.78 -32.66
C GLN A 247 12.01 5.36 -32.91
N SER A 248 12.80 6.20 -33.58
CA SER A 248 14.22 5.94 -33.85
C SER A 248 15.06 6.10 -32.58
N ALA A 249 16.06 5.23 -32.37
CA ALA A 249 16.96 5.16 -31.18
C ALA A 249 17.64 6.48 -30.75
N LEU A 250 17.62 7.51 -31.61
CA LEU A 250 18.27 8.80 -31.40
C LEU A 250 17.28 9.98 -31.28
N ALA A 251 15.97 9.73 -31.27
CA ALA A 251 14.96 10.76 -31.08
C ALA A 251 14.85 11.12 -29.58
N PHE A 252 15.69 12.05 -29.13
CA PHE A 252 15.49 12.77 -27.87
C PHE A 252 14.55 13.97 -28.14
N PRO A 253 13.47 14.17 -27.38
CA PRO A 253 12.67 15.38 -27.49
C PRO A 253 13.51 16.57 -27.03
N GLY A 254 13.72 17.52 -27.94
CA GLY A 254 14.47 18.75 -27.68
C GLY A 254 15.86 18.84 -28.31
N VAL A 255 16.41 17.75 -28.85
CA VAL A 255 17.66 17.78 -29.64
C VAL A 255 17.43 17.02 -30.95
N GLY A 256 17.08 17.76 -32.01
CA GLY A 256 16.86 17.19 -33.33
C GLY A 256 18.19 16.83 -34.00
N VAL A 257 18.57 15.56 -33.97
CA VAL A 257 19.52 15.00 -34.94
C VAL A 257 18.84 13.84 -35.64
N ASN A 258 18.33 14.13 -36.82
CA ASN A 258 17.65 13.18 -37.68
C ASN A 258 18.71 12.40 -38.46
N VAL A 259 18.89 11.11 -38.18
CA VAL A 259 19.77 10.24 -38.97
C VAL A 259 18.96 9.03 -39.40
N GLY A 260 18.91 8.83 -40.72
CA GLY A 260 18.02 7.89 -41.40
C GLY A 260 18.29 6.41 -41.12
N SER A 261 17.26 5.64 -41.43
CA SER A 261 17.02 4.20 -41.29
C SER A 261 18.17 3.23 -41.62
N SER A 262 18.30 2.15 -40.85
CA SER A 262 18.11 0.76 -41.33
C SER A 262 18.24 -0.29 -40.20
N GLY A 263 17.42 -1.34 -40.27
CA GLY A 263 17.79 -2.72 -39.90
C GLY A 263 17.80 -3.17 -38.42
N SER A 264 16.77 -3.95 -38.04
CA SER A 264 16.82 -5.21 -37.26
C SER A 264 17.63 -5.34 -35.95
N THR A 265 16.95 -6.00 -34.99
CA THR A 265 17.43 -6.72 -33.77
C THR A 265 17.53 -5.92 -32.47
N GLY A 266 16.71 -6.34 -31.50
CA GLY A 266 16.55 -5.70 -30.19
C GLY A 266 17.87 -5.60 -29.43
N THR A 267 18.25 -4.37 -29.09
CA THR A 267 19.44 -4.09 -28.31
C THR A 267 19.07 -3.03 -27.27
N LEU A 268 19.18 -3.39 -25.98
CA LEU A 268 19.31 -2.42 -24.88
C LEU A 268 20.59 -1.64 -25.14
N LEU A 269 20.50 -0.39 -25.59
CA LEU A 269 21.66 0.46 -25.80
C LEU A 269 22.05 1.16 -24.50
N LEU A 270 23.25 0.86 -24.03
CA LEU A 270 23.96 1.57 -22.96
C LEU A 270 24.71 2.74 -23.61
N ILE A 271 24.17 3.97 -23.50
CA ILE A 271 24.87 5.16 -24.02
C ILE A 271 25.83 5.66 -22.93
N ALA A 272 27.12 5.37 -23.11
CA ALA A 272 28.19 6.05 -22.41
C ALA A 272 28.58 7.32 -23.19
N GLY A 273 28.50 8.47 -22.53
CA GLY A 273 29.27 9.66 -22.89
C GLY A 273 28.52 10.79 -23.62
N VAL A 274 28.16 11.83 -22.88
CA VAL A 274 28.45 13.23 -23.25
C VAL A 274 28.77 14.02 -21.97
N ALA A 275 29.90 13.70 -21.35
CA ALA A 275 30.64 14.63 -20.52
C ALA A 275 31.98 14.82 -21.21
N VAL A 276 32.12 15.84 -22.08
CA VAL A 276 33.43 16.35 -22.57
C VAL A 276 33.33 17.69 -23.32
N MET A 277 32.16 18.18 -23.76
CA MET A 277 32.11 19.42 -24.58
C MET A 277 31.79 20.72 -23.80
N VAL A 278 32.40 20.94 -22.62
CA VAL A 278 32.48 22.28 -21.98
C VAL A 278 33.89 22.60 -21.42
N ILE A 279 34.83 21.64 -21.39
CA ILE A 279 36.20 21.87 -20.91
C ILE A 279 37.20 21.81 -22.09
N LEU A 280 36.99 22.59 -23.15
CA LEU A 280 38.02 22.82 -24.19
C LEU A 280 37.90 24.20 -24.88
N LEU A 281 37.33 25.23 -24.23
CA LEU A 281 37.35 26.62 -24.74
C LEU A 281 37.85 27.67 -23.75
N THR A 282 38.56 27.29 -22.68
CA THR A 282 39.21 28.25 -21.76
C THR A 282 40.74 28.10 -21.65
N ARG A 283 41.39 27.42 -22.59
CA ARG A 283 42.86 27.47 -22.72
C ARG A 283 43.32 27.53 -24.17
N SER A 284 43.41 28.73 -24.74
CA SER A 284 44.55 29.19 -25.58
C SER A 284 44.24 30.51 -26.30
N LYS A 285 44.37 31.62 -25.59
CA LYS A 285 45.25 32.78 -25.89
C LYS A 285 44.87 33.94 -24.97
#